data_AF-A0A960I647-F1
#
_entry.id   AF-A0A960I647-F1
#
_cell.length_a   1.000
_cell.length_b   1.000
_cell.length_c   1.000
_cell.angle_alpha   90.00
_cell.angle_beta   90.00
_cell.angle_gamma   90.00
#
_symmetry.space_group_name_H-M   'P 1'
#
loop_
_entity.id
_entity.type
_entity.pdbx_description
1 polymer ?
#
loop_
_entity_poly.entity_id
_entity_poly.type
_entity_poly.pdbx_seq_one_letter_code
_entity_poly.pdbx_strand_id
1 'polypeptide(L)'
;MKQSESRFVAVSRRAFLARSAALGAIVVVPGLACAKSDEEIFASATPVPAGTAAPTAVGETPTTPADEPTEQATATNEPTAAPEEPTAAPGGTFPAGGELLVAFSYVPASTGGRVLNPYIAVWVEDLNGNLVDTISVWFEQSSKGARYLRDLRRWYTTSDAAADTTMSGATRVAGSYTVAWDGTDLAGAPVAAGDYVLYLEAAREHGPYTLISSPLTLGSEPFALSVPADGELADVSAELVV
;
A
#
# COMPACT_ATOMS: atom_id res chain seq x y z
N MET A 1 -17.80 -7.37 -20.90
CA MET A 1 -17.57 -5.92 -20.72
C MET A 1 -16.09 -5.64 -20.95
N LYS A 2 -15.70 -4.40 -21.30
CA LYS A 2 -14.30 -3.97 -21.16
C LYS A 2 -14.09 -3.53 -19.71
N GLN A 3 -13.11 -4.10 -19.01
CA GLN A 3 -12.57 -3.46 -17.81
C GLN A 3 -11.63 -2.33 -18.26
N SER A 4 -11.70 -1.16 -17.64
CA SER A 4 -10.75 -0.06 -17.88
C SER A 4 -9.65 -0.16 -16.83
N GLU A 5 -8.49 -0.64 -17.23
CA GLU A 5 -7.32 -0.69 -16.35
C GLU A 5 -6.90 0.73 -15.93
N SER A 6 -6.67 0.95 -14.64
CA SER A 6 -6.23 2.25 -14.13
C SER A 6 -4.77 2.50 -14.53
N ARG A 7 -4.53 3.50 -15.39
CA ARG A 7 -3.25 3.70 -16.08
C ARG A 7 -2.22 4.53 -15.30
N PHE A 8 -2.05 4.28 -14.00
CA PHE A 8 -1.04 4.95 -13.17
C PHE A 8 -0.26 3.99 -12.26
N VAL A 9 0.67 3.22 -12.85
CA VAL A 9 1.75 2.53 -12.13
C VAL A 9 3.03 2.55 -12.99
N ALA A 10 3.87 3.59 -12.84
CA ALA A 10 5.21 3.63 -13.44
C ALA A 10 6.14 4.74 -12.90
N VAL A 11 6.76 4.54 -11.72
CA VAL A 11 8.07 5.18 -11.42
C VAL A 11 9.06 4.16 -10.85
N SER A 12 10.17 4.01 -11.57
CA SER A 12 11.49 3.45 -11.23
C SER A 12 11.67 2.48 -10.03
N ARG A 13 12.16 1.27 -10.36
CA ARG A 13 13.06 0.49 -9.49
C ARG A 13 14.40 0.28 -10.18
N ARG A 14 15.48 0.89 -9.68
CA ARG A 14 16.91 0.54 -9.87
C ARG A 14 17.80 1.53 -9.09
N ALA A 15 18.97 1.18 -8.56
CA ALA A 15 19.49 -0.14 -8.17
C ALA A 15 20.74 0.03 -7.26
N PHE A 16 20.88 -0.87 -6.28
CA PHE A 16 22.11 -1.56 -5.86
C PHE A 16 23.44 -0.77 -5.78
N LEU A 17 24.01 -0.71 -4.57
CA LEU A 17 25.47 -0.82 -4.39
C LEU A 17 25.78 -1.50 -3.05
N ALA A 18 26.79 -2.38 -3.03
CA ALA A 18 27.03 -3.31 -1.93
C ALA A 18 28.45 -3.18 -1.35
N ARG A 19 28.58 -3.46 -0.04
CA ARG A 19 29.80 -3.69 0.76
C ARG A 19 29.36 -4.10 2.18
N SER A 20 29.95 -5.06 2.88
CA SER A 20 30.90 -6.12 2.52
C SER A 20 30.74 -7.28 3.52
N ALA A 21 31.13 -8.50 3.15
CA ALA A 21 31.15 -9.62 4.08
C ALA A 21 32.33 -9.55 5.08
N ALA A 22 32.12 -10.07 6.29
CA ALA A 22 33.17 -10.43 7.23
C ALA A 22 32.82 -11.80 7.86
N LEU A 23 33.74 -12.76 7.83
CA LEU A 23 33.51 -14.09 8.40
C LEU A 23 33.87 -14.11 9.89
N GLY A 24 33.01 -14.73 10.70
CA GLY A 24 33.30 -15.20 12.06
C GLY A 24 32.83 -16.64 12.20
N ALA A 25 33.74 -17.57 12.47
CA ALA A 25 33.44 -18.98 12.72
C ALA A 25 33.37 -19.27 14.24
N ILE A 26 33.43 -20.56 14.63
CA ILE A 26 33.53 -21.09 16.02
C ILE A 26 32.17 -21.13 16.76
N VAL A 27 31.68 -22.25 17.31
CA VAL A 27 32.19 -23.64 17.33
C VAL A 27 31.04 -24.67 17.39
N VAL A 28 31.32 -25.92 17.00
CA VAL A 28 30.43 -27.08 17.24
C VAL A 28 30.90 -27.85 18.48
N VAL A 29 29.97 -28.24 19.37
CA VAL A 29 30.23 -29.14 20.51
C VAL A 29 29.24 -30.31 20.48
N PRO A 30 29.70 -31.57 20.40
CA PRO A 30 28.82 -32.75 20.47
C PRO A 30 28.77 -33.38 21.87
N GLY A 31 27.59 -33.86 22.26
CA GLY A 31 27.32 -34.75 23.41
C GLY A 31 25.94 -35.38 23.23
N LEU A 32 25.81 -36.71 23.10
CA LEU A 32 25.63 -37.69 24.19
C LEU A 32 24.38 -37.43 25.06
N ALA A 33 23.46 -38.39 25.28
CA ALA A 33 23.36 -39.75 24.71
C ALA A 33 21.95 -40.37 24.93
N CYS A 34 21.72 -41.52 24.27
CA CYS A 34 20.84 -42.63 24.68
C CYS A 34 19.41 -42.38 25.22
N ALA A 35 18.42 -42.72 24.38
CA ALA A 35 17.43 -43.74 24.72
C ALA A 35 17.04 -44.53 23.46
N LYS A 36 16.66 -45.81 23.62
CA LYS A 36 16.19 -46.75 22.58
C LYS A 36 15.29 -47.80 23.27
N SER A 37 14.69 -48.71 22.49
CA SER A 37 13.79 -49.81 22.90
C SER A 37 12.31 -49.38 23.03
N ASP A 38 11.32 -50.17 22.57
CA ASP A 38 11.40 -51.36 21.70
C ASP A 38 10.09 -51.66 20.93
N GLU A 39 10.13 -52.69 20.08
CA GLU A 39 9.06 -53.48 19.42
C GLU A 39 7.74 -52.76 19.00
N GLU A 40 7.43 -52.61 17.70
CA GLU A 40 7.04 -53.63 16.70
C GLU A 40 5.68 -54.31 16.92
N ILE A 41 4.78 -54.16 15.93
CA ILE A 41 3.64 -55.07 15.70
C ILE A 41 3.69 -55.51 14.23
N PHE A 42 3.96 -56.81 14.02
CA PHE A 42 3.99 -57.48 12.71
C PHE A 42 2.58 -57.49 12.10
N ALA A 43 2.33 -57.09 10.84
CA ALA A 43 2.88 -57.51 9.55
C ALA A 43 2.26 -58.81 8.99
N SER A 44 1.56 -58.71 7.85
CA SER A 44 1.38 -59.81 6.87
C SER A 44 0.74 -59.35 5.54
N ALA A 45 1.53 -59.19 4.48
CA ALA A 45 1.08 -59.26 3.08
C ALA A 45 2.31 -59.48 2.16
N THR A 46 2.35 -60.59 1.42
CA THR A 46 3.48 -60.99 0.55
C THR A 46 3.28 -60.58 -0.93
N PRO A 47 4.36 -60.51 -1.73
CA PRO A 47 4.36 -59.92 -3.09
C PRO A 47 4.29 -60.98 -4.23
N VAL A 48 4.77 -60.62 -5.44
CA VAL A 48 5.06 -61.46 -6.66
C VAL A 48 3.92 -61.52 -7.71
N PRO A 49 4.16 -61.40 -9.05
CA PRO A 49 5.31 -60.88 -9.82
C PRO A 49 4.96 -59.88 -10.99
N ALA A 50 6.00 -59.53 -11.76
CA ALA A 50 6.05 -58.61 -12.91
C ALA A 50 5.35 -59.06 -14.22
N GLY A 51 5.20 -58.11 -15.16
CA GLY A 51 4.86 -58.33 -16.58
C GLY A 51 5.47 -57.27 -17.52
N THR A 52 6.41 -57.68 -18.37
CA THR A 52 7.14 -56.91 -19.42
C THR A 52 6.16 -56.50 -20.56
N ALA A 53 6.35 -55.47 -21.41
CA ALA A 53 7.59 -54.91 -21.98
C ALA A 53 7.46 -53.46 -22.53
N ALA A 54 8.60 -52.84 -22.86
CA ALA A 54 8.75 -51.71 -23.81
C ALA A 54 9.28 -52.25 -25.18
N PRO A 55 9.60 -51.44 -26.23
CA PRO A 55 10.87 -50.67 -26.26
C PRO A 55 10.94 -49.41 -27.21
N THR A 56 12.11 -48.74 -27.23
CA THR A 56 12.70 -47.87 -28.32
C THR A 56 11.96 -46.55 -28.65
N ALA A 57 12.49 -45.30 -28.58
CA ALA A 57 13.74 -44.65 -29.06
C ALA A 57 13.76 -44.45 -30.62
N VAL A 58 14.50 -43.56 -31.30
CA VAL A 58 15.58 -42.54 -31.10
C VAL A 58 15.27 -41.36 -32.08
N GLY A 59 15.70 -40.09 -32.00
CA GLY A 59 16.51 -39.32 -31.02
C GLY A 59 17.43 -38.26 -31.70
N GLU A 60 18.08 -37.42 -30.89
CA GLU A 60 19.28 -36.59 -31.16
C GLU A 60 19.25 -35.32 -32.07
N THR A 61 20.04 -34.33 -31.63
CA THR A 61 20.46 -33.02 -32.21
C THR A 61 21.83 -33.13 -32.95
N PRO A 62 22.53 -32.06 -33.42
CA PRO A 62 22.18 -30.66 -33.81
C PRO A 62 22.70 -30.26 -35.22
N THR A 63 22.57 -28.98 -35.66
CA THR A 63 23.65 -28.29 -36.41
C THR A 63 23.55 -26.75 -36.49
N THR A 64 24.72 -26.11 -36.60
CA THR A 64 25.10 -24.69 -36.83
C THR A 64 26.41 -24.75 -37.66
N PRO A 65 27.03 -23.71 -38.29
CA PRO A 65 26.77 -22.26 -38.41
C PRO A 65 26.47 -21.85 -39.89
N ALA A 66 26.66 -20.63 -40.43
CA ALA A 66 27.18 -19.32 -39.97
C ALA A 66 26.55 -18.17 -40.83
N ASP A 67 26.76 -16.89 -40.47
CA ASP A 67 27.78 -16.03 -41.13
C ASP A 67 27.96 -14.68 -40.38
N GLU A 68 29.02 -13.94 -40.69
CA GLU A 68 29.30 -12.56 -40.21
C GLU A 68 29.88 -11.74 -41.38
N PRO A 69 29.64 -10.41 -41.49
CA PRO A 69 30.67 -9.50 -40.95
C PRO A 69 30.20 -8.09 -40.51
N THR A 70 30.95 -7.53 -39.55
CA THR A 70 31.53 -6.16 -39.54
C THR A 70 30.84 -5.00 -40.30
N GLU A 71 30.49 -3.93 -39.58
CA GLU A 71 30.79 -2.56 -40.07
C GLU A 71 31.18 -1.62 -38.90
N GLN A 72 32.01 -0.61 -39.17
CA GLN A 72 32.62 0.27 -38.15
C GLN A 72 32.00 1.68 -38.16
N ALA A 73 31.88 2.31 -36.99
CA ALA A 73 31.68 3.75 -36.88
C ALA A 73 32.53 4.34 -35.74
N THR A 74 33.33 5.36 -36.04
CA THR A 74 34.27 6.00 -35.09
C THR A 74 33.82 7.40 -34.69
N ALA A 75 33.77 7.64 -33.37
CA ALA A 75 33.95 8.89 -32.62
C ALA A 75 33.74 10.26 -33.31
N THR A 76 33.01 11.17 -32.63
CA THR A 76 33.56 12.41 -32.02
C THR A 76 32.44 13.20 -31.27
N ASN A 77 32.86 14.05 -30.33
CA ASN A 77 32.16 15.02 -29.48
C ASN A 77 31.18 15.97 -30.26
N GLU A 78 30.34 16.85 -29.68
CA GLU A 78 30.50 17.65 -28.44
C GLU A 78 29.12 18.03 -27.78
N PRO A 79 28.87 19.14 -27.03
CA PRO A 79 28.39 19.00 -25.65
C PRO A 79 26.99 19.61 -25.35
N THR A 80 26.66 19.60 -24.06
CA THR A 80 25.71 20.53 -23.40
C THR A 80 24.23 20.39 -23.75
N ALA A 81 23.56 19.50 -23.01
CA ALA A 81 22.35 19.86 -22.27
C ALA A 81 22.42 19.17 -20.91
N ALA A 82 22.47 19.95 -19.82
CA ALA A 82 22.17 19.40 -18.51
C ALA A 82 20.65 19.13 -18.47
N PRO A 83 20.18 17.99 -17.92
CA PRO A 83 18.78 17.88 -17.55
C PRO A 83 18.48 19.00 -16.55
N GLU A 84 17.52 19.86 -16.87
CA GLU A 84 17.05 20.89 -15.93
C GLU A 84 16.52 20.19 -14.69
N GLU A 85 17.09 20.51 -13.51
CA GLU A 85 16.56 19.98 -12.25
C GLU A 85 15.10 20.43 -12.13
N PRO A 86 14.17 19.53 -11.73
CA PRO A 86 12.77 19.91 -11.57
C PRO A 86 12.71 21.04 -10.55
N THR A 87 12.35 22.24 -11.03
CA THR A 87 12.41 23.46 -10.23
C THR A 87 11.53 23.29 -9.01
N ALA A 88 12.15 23.29 -7.83
CA ALA A 88 11.45 23.06 -6.58
C ALA A 88 10.28 24.04 -6.44
N ALA A 89 9.11 23.52 -6.08
CA ALA A 89 7.95 24.33 -5.71
C ALA A 89 8.34 25.34 -4.61
N PRO A 90 7.70 26.52 -4.56
CA PRO A 90 8.08 27.56 -3.60
C PRO A 90 8.01 27.01 -2.16
N GLY A 91 9.15 27.05 -1.46
CA GLY A 91 9.34 26.48 -0.13
C GLY A 91 8.61 27.24 0.97
N GLY A 92 7.29 27.18 0.94
CA GLY A 92 6.42 27.60 2.03
C GLY A 92 6.23 26.51 3.10
N THR A 93 5.44 26.86 4.09
CA THR A 93 4.88 25.98 5.12
C THR A 93 3.36 26.16 5.06
N PHE A 94 2.60 25.18 5.56
CA PHE A 94 1.15 25.31 5.73
C PHE A 94 0.80 26.64 6.45
N PRO A 95 -0.23 27.38 6.00
CA PRO A 95 -0.48 28.75 6.48
C PRO A 95 -0.86 28.75 7.97
N ALA A 96 -0.20 29.61 8.75
CA ALA A 96 -0.34 29.65 10.19
C ALA A 96 -1.74 30.11 10.62
N GLY A 97 -2.56 29.17 11.11
CA GLY A 97 -3.96 29.42 11.47
C GLY A 97 -4.97 29.14 10.34
N GLY A 98 -4.50 28.65 9.19
CA GLY A 98 -5.37 28.06 8.17
C GLY A 98 -5.88 26.68 8.57
N GLU A 99 -6.87 26.18 7.84
CA GLU A 99 -7.53 24.90 8.11
C GLU A 99 -7.93 24.22 6.78
N LEU A 100 -7.56 22.95 6.61
CA LEU A 100 -8.05 22.13 5.49
C LEU A 100 -9.39 21.50 5.88
N LEU A 101 -10.47 22.03 5.31
CA LEU A 101 -11.82 21.51 5.44
C LEU A 101 -12.05 20.39 4.43
N VAL A 102 -12.18 19.16 4.91
CA VAL A 102 -12.55 18.00 4.09
C VAL A 102 -14.02 17.67 4.32
N ALA A 103 -14.86 17.95 3.34
CA ALA A 103 -16.30 17.70 3.35
C ALA A 103 -16.66 16.46 2.52
N PHE A 104 -17.65 15.69 2.99
CA PHE A 104 -18.17 14.50 2.30
C PHE A 104 -19.56 14.08 2.79
N SER A 105 -20.32 13.41 1.94
CA SER A 105 -21.57 12.73 2.27
C SER A 105 -21.37 11.22 2.33
N TYR A 106 -21.82 10.56 3.40
CA TYR A 106 -21.94 9.10 3.42
C TYR A 106 -23.37 8.65 3.12
N VAL A 107 -23.54 7.94 2.00
CA VAL A 107 -24.83 7.50 1.44
C VAL A 107 -24.82 5.98 1.29
N PRO A 108 -25.35 5.22 2.27
CA PRO A 108 -25.27 3.76 2.27
C PRO A 108 -26.17 3.13 1.20
N ALA A 109 -25.60 2.20 0.43
CA ALA A 109 -26.33 1.37 -0.52
C ALA A 109 -27.23 0.38 0.23
N SER A 110 -28.53 0.43 -0.05
CA SER A 110 -29.55 -0.41 0.59
C SER A 110 -29.60 -1.83 0.01
N THR A 111 -28.58 -2.65 0.31
CA THR A 111 -28.51 -4.07 -0.09
C THR A 111 -29.45 -5.00 0.71
N GLY A 112 -30.25 -4.45 1.62
CA GLY A 112 -31.19 -5.18 2.48
C GLY A 112 -30.60 -5.52 3.86
N GLY A 113 -31.47 -5.75 4.84
CA GLY A 113 -31.09 -5.90 6.26
C GLY A 113 -30.99 -4.55 6.99
N ARG A 114 -30.37 -4.55 8.17
CA ARG A 114 -30.09 -3.31 8.93
C ARG A 114 -28.80 -2.68 8.43
N VAL A 115 -28.86 -1.46 7.93
CA VAL A 115 -27.66 -0.64 7.72
C VAL A 115 -27.04 -0.34 9.08
N LEU A 116 -25.73 -0.55 9.20
CA LEU A 116 -24.92 -0.18 10.35
C LEU A 116 -24.15 1.10 10.02
N ASN A 117 -23.83 1.89 11.04
CA ASN A 117 -23.00 3.09 10.88
C ASN A 117 -21.64 2.73 10.25
N PRO A 118 -21.14 3.52 9.29
CA PRO A 118 -19.81 3.32 8.72
C PRO A 118 -18.71 3.55 9.75
N TYR A 119 -17.60 2.89 9.48
CA TYR A 119 -16.30 3.25 9.99
C TYR A 119 -15.65 4.06 8.88
N ILE A 120 -15.02 5.19 9.23
CA ILE A 120 -14.46 6.13 8.26
C ILE A 120 -13.08 6.56 8.75
N ALA A 121 -12.09 6.59 7.85
CA ALA A 121 -10.81 7.25 8.08
C ALA A 121 -10.60 8.35 7.03
N VAL A 122 -10.06 9.48 7.49
CA VAL A 122 -9.57 10.58 6.66
C VAL A 122 -8.14 10.87 7.10
N TRP A 123 -7.19 10.84 6.17
CA TRP A 123 -5.76 11.03 6.43
C TRP A 123 -5.01 11.56 5.21
N VAL A 124 -3.78 12.02 5.42
CA VAL A 124 -2.89 12.51 4.37
C VAL A 124 -1.64 11.63 4.31
N GLU A 125 -1.22 11.27 3.10
CA GLU A 125 0.07 10.62 2.85
C GLU A 125 0.98 11.52 2.01
N ASP A 126 2.30 11.34 2.11
CA ASP A 126 3.27 11.96 1.20
C ASP A 126 3.34 11.20 -0.15
N LEU A 127 4.09 11.72 -1.12
CA LEU A 127 4.30 11.05 -2.41
C LEU A 127 5.02 9.68 -2.33
N ASN A 128 5.59 9.33 -1.17
CA ASN A 128 6.23 8.04 -0.93
C ASN A 128 5.25 7.01 -0.34
N GLY A 129 4.06 7.44 0.10
CA GLY A 129 3.06 6.63 0.80
C GLY A 129 3.28 6.51 2.31
N ASN A 130 4.04 7.43 2.92
CA ASN A 130 4.17 7.55 4.37
C ASN A 130 2.97 8.32 4.93
N LEU A 131 2.50 7.97 6.13
CA LEU A 131 1.50 8.77 6.85
C LEU A 131 2.09 10.13 7.24
N VAL A 132 1.38 11.21 6.92
CA VAL A 132 1.71 12.57 7.34
C VAL A 132 0.93 12.92 8.60
N ASP A 133 -0.40 12.75 8.57
CA ASP A 133 -1.29 12.79 9.73
C ASP A 133 -2.62 12.07 9.46
N THR A 134 -3.30 11.62 10.52
CA THR A 134 -4.66 11.08 10.51
C THR A 134 -5.67 12.11 11.03
N ILE A 135 -6.22 12.91 10.09
CA ILE A 135 -7.21 13.97 10.32
C ILE A 135 -8.40 13.50 11.19
N SER A 136 -8.95 12.31 10.91
CA SER A 136 -10.13 11.81 11.66
C SER A 136 -10.39 10.33 11.41
N VAL A 137 -10.60 9.54 12.48
CA VAL A 137 -11.13 8.17 12.39
C VAL A 137 -12.40 8.01 13.22
N TRP A 138 -13.45 7.45 12.62
CA TRP A 138 -14.67 7.06 13.33
C TRP A 138 -14.82 5.54 13.34
N PHE A 139 -14.94 4.94 14.51
CA PHE A 139 -15.22 3.51 14.67
C PHE A 139 -16.05 3.24 15.93
N GLU A 140 -16.59 2.03 16.08
CA GLU A 140 -17.35 1.67 17.27
C GLU A 140 -16.38 1.26 18.38
N GLN A 141 -16.15 2.13 19.35
CA GLN A 141 -15.20 1.97 20.46
C GLN A 141 -15.55 0.82 21.45
N SER A 142 -16.53 -0.03 21.13
CA SER A 142 -16.76 -1.28 21.87
C SER A 142 -15.72 -2.34 21.46
N SER A 143 -15.42 -3.28 22.36
CA SER A 143 -14.52 -4.40 22.04
C SER A 143 -15.04 -5.34 20.93
N LYS A 144 -16.33 -5.26 20.60
CA LYS A 144 -16.94 -5.94 19.44
C LYS A 144 -16.87 -5.11 18.16
N GLY A 145 -16.74 -3.80 18.27
CA GLY A 145 -16.58 -2.89 17.15
C GLY A 145 -15.13 -2.80 16.67
N ALA A 146 -14.18 -2.58 17.58
CA ALA A 146 -12.76 -2.41 17.29
C ALA A 146 -12.15 -3.54 16.42
N ARG A 147 -12.68 -4.77 16.45
CA ARG A 147 -12.27 -5.88 15.56
C ARG A 147 -12.50 -5.63 14.06
N TYR A 148 -13.35 -4.65 13.72
CA TYR A 148 -13.63 -4.20 12.35
C TYR A 148 -12.84 -2.94 11.96
N LEU A 149 -12.03 -2.38 12.86
CA LEU A 149 -11.15 -1.24 12.53
C LEU A 149 -10.16 -1.60 11.40
N ARG A 150 -9.70 -2.86 11.37
CA ARG A 150 -8.89 -3.45 10.29
C ARG A 150 -9.58 -3.54 8.92
N ASP A 151 -10.89 -3.31 8.85
CA ASP A 151 -11.64 -3.33 7.59
C ASP A 151 -11.47 -1.99 6.85
N LEU A 152 -10.96 -0.95 7.53
CA LEU A 152 -10.27 0.22 6.95
C LEU A 152 -8.83 -0.19 6.59
N ARG A 153 -8.71 -1.05 5.58
CA ARG A 153 -7.50 -1.82 5.23
C ARG A 153 -6.30 -0.95 4.90
N ARG A 154 -6.48 0.17 4.18
CA ARG A 154 -5.36 1.05 3.81
C ARG A 154 -4.91 1.81 5.04
N TRP A 155 -5.80 2.57 5.67
CA TRP A 155 -5.47 3.36 6.85
C TRP A 155 -4.84 2.51 7.96
N TYR A 156 -5.47 1.39 8.33
CA TYR A 156 -4.97 0.49 9.39
C TYR A 156 -3.54 -0.03 9.13
N THR A 157 -3.17 -0.20 7.85
CA THR A 157 -1.81 -0.62 7.46
C THR A 157 -0.84 0.56 7.42
N THR A 158 -1.28 1.72 6.93
CA THR A 158 -0.47 2.95 6.82
C THR A 158 -0.15 3.56 8.20
N SER A 159 -1.07 3.47 9.17
CA SER A 159 -0.93 4.12 10.48
C SER A 159 -0.40 3.23 11.60
N ASP A 160 -0.19 1.93 11.34
CA ASP A 160 -0.01 0.88 12.36
C ASP A 160 -1.03 1.01 13.51
N ALA A 161 -2.32 1.06 13.17
CA ALA A 161 -3.44 1.23 14.12
C ALA A 161 -3.59 0.11 15.18
N ALA A 162 -2.70 -0.89 15.17
CA ALA A 162 -2.54 -1.84 16.26
C ALA A 162 -1.77 -1.23 17.46
N ALA A 163 -0.99 -0.17 17.24
CA ALA A 163 -0.17 0.51 18.23
C ALA A 163 -0.84 1.75 18.85
N ASP A 164 -1.55 2.56 18.07
CA ASP A 164 -2.25 3.77 18.55
C ASP A 164 -3.68 3.90 17.97
N THR A 165 -4.61 4.40 18.78
CA THR A 165 -6.03 4.67 18.45
C THR A 165 -6.55 5.97 19.10
N THR A 166 -5.66 6.84 19.57
CA THR A 166 -6.00 8.11 20.27
C THR A 166 -6.83 9.08 19.42
N MET A 167 -6.60 9.13 18.11
CA MET A 167 -7.30 10.00 17.16
C MET A 167 -8.70 9.49 16.74
N SER A 168 -9.45 8.89 17.68
CA SER A 168 -10.70 8.18 17.37
C SER A 168 -11.97 8.79 17.97
N GLY A 169 -13.00 8.89 17.12
CA GLY A 169 -14.38 9.20 17.49
C GLY A 169 -15.31 7.99 17.33
N ALA A 170 -16.52 8.11 17.90
CA ALA A 170 -17.58 7.12 17.69
C ALA A 170 -18.15 7.18 16.26
N THR A 171 -18.65 6.05 15.74
CA THR A 171 -19.31 6.02 14.42
C THR A 171 -20.49 6.98 14.33
N ARG A 172 -20.63 7.63 13.17
CA ARG A 172 -21.73 8.54 12.87
C ARG A 172 -22.73 7.88 11.92
N VAL A 173 -23.95 8.41 11.83
CA VAL A 173 -25.01 7.87 10.95
C VAL A 173 -24.76 8.26 9.48
N ALA A 174 -25.64 7.83 8.55
CA ALA A 174 -25.66 8.39 7.20
C ALA A 174 -25.98 9.90 7.22
N GLY A 175 -25.30 10.68 6.38
CA GLY A 175 -25.38 12.14 6.37
C GLY A 175 -24.11 12.79 5.81
N SER A 176 -24.12 14.12 5.74
CA SER A 176 -23.00 14.94 5.30
C SER A 176 -22.19 15.46 6.49
N TYR A 177 -20.87 15.52 6.33
CA TYR A 177 -19.92 15.88 7.36
C TYR A 177 -18.80 16.74 6.80
N THR A 178 -18.15 17.49 7.70
CA THR A 178 -16.86 18.14 7.47
C THR A 178 -15.93 17.72 8.60
N VAL A 179 -14.66 17.47 8.25
CA VAL A 179 -13.55 17.33 9.19
C VAL A 179 -12.49 18.39 8.89
N ALA A 180 -11.69 18.72 9.89
CA ALA A 180 -10.77 19.85 9.90
C ALA A 180 -9.35 19.34 10.19
N TRP A 181 -8.37 19.92 9.52
CA TRP A 181 -6.94 19.67 9.78
C TRP A 181 -6.18 20.99 9.79
N ASP A 182 -5.36 21.19 10.82
CA ASP A 182 -4.55 22.39 11.04
C ASP A 182 -3.22 22.38 10.26
N GLY A 183 -3.01 21.36 9.43
CA GLY A 183 -1.79 21.19 8.65
C GLY A 183 -0.59 20.73 9.49
N THR A 184 -0.81 20.06 10.62
CA THR A 184 0.28 19.44 11.40
C THR A 184 0.55 17.98 11.02
N ASP A 185 1.78 17.52 11.25
CA ASP A 185 2.18 16.12 11.14
C ASP A 185 1.94 15.33 12.44
N LEU A 186 2.20 14.02 12.42
CA LEU A 186 2.14 13.13 13.61
C LEU A 186 3.00 13.57 14.81
N ALA A 187 3.92 14.53 14.66
CA ALA A 187 4.72 15.10 15.74
C ALA A 187 4.19 16.48 16.21
N GLY A 188 3.12 17.00 15.62
CA GLY A 188 2.55 18.31 15.88
C GLY A 188 3.33 19.47 15.24
N ALA A 189 4.17 19.20 14.24
CA ALA A 189 4.89 20.22 13.48
C ALA A 189 4.13 20.58 12.19
N PRO A 190 4.10 21.85 11.76
CA PRO A 190 3.37 22.25 10.56
C PRO A 190 4.06 21.70 9.30
N VAL A 191 3.26 21.15 8.37
CA VAL A 191 3.77 20.51 7.15
C VAL A 191 4.36 21.53 6.17
N ALA A 192 5.29 21.06 5.34
CA ALA A 192 5.84 21.85 4.24
C ALA A 192 4.80 22.11 3.14
N ALA A 193 4.99 23.16 2.36
CA ALA A 193 4.33 23.27 1.06
C ALA A 193 4.88 22.21 0.09
N GLY A 194 4.02 21.60 -0.70
CA GLY A 194 4.38 20.47 -1.58
C GLY A 194 3.16 19.64 -1.99
N ASP A 195 3.43 18.54 -2.71
CA ASP A 195 2.40 17.61 -3.17
C ASP A 195 2.22 16.44 -2.19
N TYR A 196 0.95 16.13 -1.91
CA TYR A 196 0.47 15.14 -0.98
C TYR A 196 -0.69 14.34 -1.60
N VAL A 197 -1.17 13.31 -0.90
CA VAL A 197 -2.38 12.57 -1.28
C VAL A 197 -3.36 12.56 -0.11
N LEU A 198 -4.54 13.14 -0.31
CA LEU A 198 -5.68 13.03 0.60
C LEU A 198 -6.39 11.71 0.37
N TYR A 199 -6.67 10.98 1.44
CA TYR A 199 -7.42 9.73 1.40
C TYR A 199 -8.69 9.81 2.25
N LEU A 200 -9.78 9.23 1.73
CA LEU A 200 -11.00 8.92 2.48
C LEU A 200 -11.32 7.43 2.30
N GLU A 201 -11.41 6.69 3.39
CA GLU A 201 -11.76 5.26 3.40
C GLU A 201 -13.04 5.03 4.19
N ALA A 202 -13.96 4.23 3.66
CA ALA A 202 -15.21 3.87 4.32
C ALA A 202 -15.47 2.36 4.24
N ALA A 203 -15.83 1.76 5.37
CA ALA A 203 -16.21 0.37 5.51
C ALA A 203 -17.34 0.21 6.54
N ARG A 204 -18.07 -0.91 6.53
CA ARG A 204 -18.95 -1.31 7.65
C ARG A 204 -19.02 -2.82 7.78
N GLU A 205 -19.40 -3.31 8.96
CA GLU A 205 -19.71 -4.74 9.19
C GLU A 205 -20.71 -5.23 8.12
N HIS A 206 -20.27 -6.22 7.33
CA HIS A 206 -20.99 -6.82 6.20
C HIS A 206 -21.41 -5.86 5.05
N GLY A 207 -20.78 -4.68 4.94
CA GLY A 207 -21.02 -3.74 3.83
C GLY A 207 -20.01 -3.83 2.68
N PRO A 208 -20.07 -2.88 1.74
CA PRO A 208 -19.00 -2.65 0.79
C PRO A 208 -17.79 -2.01 1.48
N TYR A 209 -16.73 -1.86 0.69
CA TYR A 209 -15.50 -1.15 1.02
C TYR A 209 -15.29 -0.08 -0.06
N THR A 210 -14.97 1.14 0.35
CA THR A 210 -14.74 2.30 -0.52
C THR A 210 -13.44 2.97 -0.11
N LEU A 211 -12.60 3.33 -1.09
CA LEU A 211 -11.36 4.06 -0.87
C LEU A 211 -11.20 5.11 -1.98
N ILE A 212 -11.31 6.37 -1.60
CA ILE A 212 -11.07 7.53 -2.45
C ILE A 212 -9.67 8.08 -2.14
N SER A 213 -8.92 8.44 -3.19
CA SER A 213 -7.62 9.10 -3.08
C SER A 213 -7.55 10.27 -4.06
N SER A 214 -7.09 11.44 -3.62
CA SER A 214 -6.95 12.63 -4.46
C SER A 214 -5.58 13.29 -4.27
N PRO A 215 -4.88 13.71 -5.34
CA PRO A 215 -3.67 14.52 -5.21
C PRO A 215 -4.03 15.88 -4.60
N LEU A 216 -3.18 16.39 -3.72
CA LEU A 216 -3.40 17.59 -2.94
C LEU A 216 -2.09 18.41 -2.89
N THR A 217 -2.06 19.57 -3.55
CA THR A 217 -0.91 20.48 -3.46
C THR A 217 -1.14 21.48 -2.33
N LEU A 218 -0.38 21.35 -1.24
CA LEU A 218 -0.43 22.26 -0.10
C LEU A 218 0.50 23.46 -0.30
N GLY A 219 0.06 24.64 0.11
CA GLY A 219 0.79 25.90 0.02
C GLY A 219 0.14 26.98 0.88
N SER A 220 0.61 28.22 0.78
CA SER A 220 0.09 29.35 1.56
C SER A 220 -1.21 29.96 1.03
N GLU A 221 -1.60 29.62 -0.20
CA GLU A 221 -2.78 30.18 -0.88
C GLU A 221 -4.00 29.26 -0.67
N PRO A 222 -5.21 29.83 -0.43
CA PRO A 222 -6.43 29.05 -0.33
C PRO A 222 -6.80 28.40 -1.68
N PHE A 223 -7.35 27.19 -1.62
CA PHE A 223 -7.81 26.44 -2.80
C PHE A 223 -9.07 25.64 -2.47
N ALA A 224 -9.82 25.24 -3.50
CA ALA A 224 -10.92 24.29 -3.39
C ALA A 224 -10.80 23.21 -4.48
N LEU A 225 -10.95 21.94 -4.08
CA LEU A 225 -10.84 20.75 -4.92
C LEU A 225 -12.09 19.89 -4.73
N SER A 226 -12.77 19.52 -5.82
CA SER A 226 -13.82 18.49 -5.80
C SER A 226 -13.23 17.15 -6.20
N VAL A 227 -13.56 16.10 -5.45
CA VAL A 227 -13.05 14.74 -5.62
C VAL A 227 -14.19 13.84 -6.11
N PRO A 228 -13.97 12.97 -7.12
CA PRO A 228 -15.01 12.06 -7.59
C PRO A 228 -15.55 11.15 -6.49
N ALA A 229 -16.88 11.01 -6.44
CA ALA A 229 -17.57 10.05 -5.59
C ALA A 229 -17.26 8.60 -5.99
N ASP A 230 -17.19 7.70 -4.99
CA ASP A 230 -17.08 6.24 -5.18
C ASP A 230 -17.92 5.50 -4.14
N GLY A 231 -18.50 4.37 -4.54
CA GLY A 231 -19.29 3.47 -3.67
C GLY A 231 -20.36 4.17 -2.84
N GLU A 232 -20.07 4.38 -1.56
CA GLU A 232 -20.97 5.00 -0.57
C GLU A 232 -20.49 6.38 -0.07
N LEU A 233 -19.40 6.92 -0.63
CA LEU A 233 -18.91 8.28 -0.39
C LEU A 233 -19.27 9.18 -1.58
N ALA A 234 -20.02 10.24 -1.31
CA ALA A 234 -20.49 11.23 -2.27
C ALA A 234 -20.07 12.65 -1.83
N ASP A 235 -20.29 13.64 -2.71
CA ASP A 235 -20.11 15.08 -2.42
C ASP A 235 -18.74 15.43 -1.81
N VAL A 236 -17.68 14.73 -2.21
CA VAL A 236 -16.35 14.87 -1.58
C VAL A 236 -15.64 16.11 -2.09
N SER A 237 -15.16 16.96 -1.18
CA SER A 237 -14.34 18.13 -1.49
C SER A 237 -13.34 18.44 -0.39
N ALA A 238 -12.21 19.06 -0.76
CA ALA A 238 -11.22 19.60 0.14
C ALA A 238 -11.02 21.09 -0.14
N GLU A 239 -11.10 21.94 0.88
CA GLU A 239 -10.95 23.39 0.80
C GLU A 239 -9.94 23.86 1.84
N LEU A 240 -8.88 24.56 1.42
CA LEU A 240 -7.94 25.20 2.33
C LEU A 240 -8.40 26.63 2.60
N VAL A 241 -8.75 26.91 3.86
CA VAL A 241 -9.14 28.23 4.36
C VAL A 241 -7.95 28.86 5.08
N VAL A 242 -7.80 30.18 4.97
CA VAL A 242 -6.68 31.00 5.51
C VAL A 242 -7.21 32.36 6.01
#